data_AF-A0A1G1NI22-F1
#
_entry.id   AF-A0A1G1NI22-F1
#
_cell.length_a   1.000
_cell.length_b   1.000
_cell.length_c   1.000
_cell.angle_alpha   90.00
_cell.angle_beta   90.00
_cell.angle_gamma   90.00
#
_symmetry.space_group_name_H-M   'P 1'
#
loop_
_entity.id
_entity.type
_entity.pdbx_description
1 polymer ?
#
loop_
_entity_poly.entity_id
_entity_poly.type
_entity_poly.pdbx_seq_one_letter_code
_entity_poly.pdbx_strand_id
1 'polypeptide(L)'
;MCYAIPGRVESVNDNIATVDYFGQRKKAISEIEGLTRGDYIYAQGGYVIEKIPRTEAEDILSTWKETFFELQELDLRFSRLDLGEKGISKRFGGIIDKALEGRRLSREELLHLLSINAPKELDVLFKAANFLRQKYHKNACCVHGIIEISNYCRRSCHYCGISSANMGLKRYRMSRQEIVDAACEAVNGLHFKALVLQSGEGAGYSAAELSEIIREIKAKAAALIFISFGEMPRGDLETLFHAGARGILLRFETSNPSIYEKLHPGCRLETRLRTLRDAAGLGYLIITGGLIGLPGQSPEDTVNDLYLTKELNADMFSFGPFIPHPGTPLARAKPPAKEDILKILALARFI
;
A
#
# COMPACT_ATOMS: atom_id res chain seq x y z
N MET A 1 3.66 10.28 -1.97
CA MET A 1 3.90 9.96 -0.54
C MET A 1 3.44 11.12 0.31
N CYS A 2 2.63 10.82 1.32
CA CYS A 2 1.73 11.73 2.02
C CYS A 2 2.29 12.17 3.38
N TYR A 3 1.78 13.29 3.86
CA TYR A 3 1.93 13.70 5.25
C TYR A 3 0.55 13.70 5.89
N ALA A 4 0.42 13.12 7.08
CA ALA A 4 -0.83 13.16 7.86
C ALA A 4 -1.06 14.51 8.57
N ILE A 5 -0.53 15.59 8.01
CA ILE A 5 -0.63 16.97 8.52
C ILE A 5 -1.07 17.90 7.38
N PRO A 6 -1.60 19.09 7.70
CA PRO A 6 -1.84 20.14 6.72
C PRO A 6 -0.61 20.50 5.88
N GLY A 7 -0.85 20.89 4.63
CA GLY A 7 0.17 21.49 3.77
C GLY A 7 -0.33 22.80 3.16
N ARG A 8 0.60 23.71 2.86
CA ARG A 8 0.27 25.01 2.24
C ARG A 8 0.44 24.93 0.73
N VAL A 9 -0.56 25.36 -0.02
CA VAL A 9 -0.50 25.40 -1.49
C VAL A 9 0.45 26.52 -1.93
N GLU A 10 1.53 26.15 -2.61
CA GLU A 10 2.48 27.11 -3.21
C GLU A 10 2.07 27.54 -4.62
N SER A 11 1.53 26.60 -5.41
CA SER A 11 1.06 26.84 -6.77
C SER A 11 0.01 25.81 -7.19
N VAL A 12 -0.83 26.19 -8.14
CA VAL A 12 -1.79 25.30 -8.81
C VAL A 12 -1.60 25.48 -10.29
N ASN A 13 -1.31 24.39 -11.00
CA ASN A 13 -1.22 24.36 -12.46
C ASN A 13 -2.20 23.29 -12.95
N ASP A 14 -3.21 23.70 -13.72
CA ASP A 14 -4.35 22.87 -14.09
C ASP A 14 -5.00 22.24 -12.83
N ASN A 15 -5.02 20.91 -12.76
CA ASN A 15 -5.52 20.15 -11.61
C ASN A 15 -4.40 19.67 -10.67
N ILE A 16 -3.18 20.18 -10.78
CA ILE A 16 -2.04 19.76 -9.95
C ILE A 16 -1.63 20.89 -9.00
N ALA A 17 -1.78 20.64 -7.70
CA ALA A 17 -1.29 21.51 -6.64
C ALA A 17 0.14 21.12 -6.23
N THR A 18 1.03 22.10 -6.08
CA THR A 18 2.28 21.95 -5.35
C THR A 18 2.06 22.40 -3.91
N VAL A 19 2.32 21.49 -2.98
CA VAL A 19 1.99 21.63 -1.57
C VAL A 19 3.29 21.58 -0.76
N ASP A 20 3.50 22.58 0.08
CA ASP A 20 4.66 22.68 0.97
C ASP A 20 4.35 22.14 2.37
N TYR A 21 5.27 21.34 2.87
CA TYR A 21 5.31 20.80 4.23
C TYR A 21 6.67 21.15 4.85
N PHE A 22 6.76 22.31 5.49
CA PHE A 22 8.00 22.82 6.09
C PHE A 22 9.20 22.82 5.12
N GLY A 23 9.01 23.32 3.89
CA GLY A 23 10.02 23.33 2.84
C GLY A 23 10.07 22.06 1.99
N GLN A 24 9.29 21.02 2.33
CA GLN A 24 9.19 19.81 1.54
C GLN A 24 8.00 19.86 0.59
N ARG A 25 8.29 20.05 -0.69
CA ARG A 25 7.28 20.11 -1.75
C ARG A 25 6.78 18.74 -2.17
N LYS A 26 5.46 18.58 -2.29
CA LYS A 26 4.79 17.42 -2.87
C LYS A 26 3.77 17.87 -3.90
N LYS A 27 3.53 17.04 -4.91
CA LYS A 27 2.44 17.24 -5.88
C LYS A 27 1.20 16.46 -5.45
N ALA A 28 0.04 17.06 -5.64
CA ALA A 28 -1.25 16.40 -5.43
C ALA A 28 -2.24 16.81 -6.53
N ILE A 29 -3.01 15.85 -7.03
CA ILE A 29 -4.12 16.06 -7.95
C ILE A 29 -5.30 16.64 -7.16
N SER A 30 -5.84 17.77 -7.59
CA SER A 30 -7.01 18.40 -7.01
C SER A 30 -8.23 18.16 -7.89
N GLU A 31 -9.25 17.57 -7.31
CA GLU A 31 -10.61 17.54 -7.87
C GLU A 31 -11.50 18.62 -7.23
N ILE A 32 -10.93 19.44 -6.34
CA ILE A 32 -11.61 20.53 -5.65
C ILE A 32 -11.46 21.81 -6.48
N GLU A 33 -12.58 22.47 -6.73
CA GLU A 33 -12.62 23.78 -7.40
C GLU A 33 -12.15 24.91 -6.48
N GLY A 34 -11.60 25.98 -7.06
CA GLY A 34 -11.24 27.19 -6.31
C GLY A 34 -10.04 27.02 -5.36
N LEU A 35 -9.16 26.03 -5.62
CA LEU A 35 -7.89 25.92 -4.93
C LEU A 35 -6.90 26.98 -5.45
N THR A 36 -6.32 27.76 -4.55
CA THR A 36 -5.45 28.89 -4.86
C THR A 36 -4.19 28.88 -4.01
N ARG A 37 -3.17 29.63 -4.44
CA ARG A 37 -1.93 29.80 -3.68
C ARG A 37 -2.23 30.40 -2.30
N GLY A 38 -1.68 29.78 -1.27
CA GLY A 38 -1.85 30.19 0.12
C GLY A 38 -2.94 29.45 0.87
N ASP A 39 -3.80 28.70 0.18
CA ASP A 39 -4.73 27.78 0.82
C ASP A 39 -4.00 26.69 1.61
N TYR A 40 -4.63 26.21 2.68
CA TYR A 40 -4.17 25.03 3.42
C TYR A 40 -5.08 23.85 3.10
N ILE A 41 -4.47 22.68 2.94
CA ILE A 41 -5.17 21.45 2.56
C ILE A 41 -4.66 20.23 3.32
N TYR A 42 -5.48 19.19 3.35
CA TYR A 42 -5.00 17.82 3.51
C TYR A 42 -4.79 17.18 2.14
N ALA A 43 -3.69 16.45 1.98
CA ALA A 43 -3.44 15.65 0.78
C ALA A 43 -2.96 14.24 1.12
N GLN A 44 -3.61 13.23 0.52
CA GLN A 44 -3.34 11.82 0.76
C GLN A 44 -3.27 11.08 -0.57
N GLY A 45 -2.38 10.09 -0.70
CA GLY A 45 -2.18 9.31 -1.93
C GLY A 45 -1.81 10.13 -3.17
N GLY A 46 -1.37 11.38 -3.02
CA GLY A 46 -1.18 12.29 -4.16
C GLY A 46 -2.46 12.95 -4.65
N TYR A 47 -3.51 12.98 -3.83
CA TYR A 47 -4.77 13.70 -4.06
C TYR A 47 -5.00 14.74 -2.97
N VAL A 48 -5.56 15.89 -3.35
CA VAL A 48 -6.12 16.87 -2.41
C VAL A 48 -7.43 16.30 -1.86
N ILE A 49 -7.56 16.27 -0.54
CA ILE A 49 -8.69 15.68 0.16
C ILE A 49 -9.72 16.74 0.52
N GLU A 50 -9.25 17.83 1.12
CA GLU A 50 -10.08 18.98 1.48
C GLU A 50 -9.22 20.23 1.69
N LYS A 51 -9.88 21.39 1.56
CA LYS A 51 -9.37 22.67 2.07
C LYS A 51 -9.71 22.78 3.54
N ILE A 52 -8.78 23.34 4.32
CA ILE A 52 -8.97 23.55 5.75
C ILE A 52 -8.84 25.02 6.13
N PRO A 53 -9.51 25.48 7.20
CA PRO A 53 -9.34 26.83 7.71
C PRO A 53 -7.89 27.11 8.08
N ARG A 54 -7.42 28.31 7.73
CA ARG A 54 -6.04 28.74 8.01
C ARG A 54 -5.68 28.64 9.49
N THR A 55 -6.59 29.05 10.38
CA THR A 55 -6.36 29.04 11.83
C THR A 55 -6.13 27.64 12.37
N GLU A 56 -6.93 26.67 11.91
CA GLU A 56 -6.77 25.25 12.27
C GLU A 56 -5.45 24.69 11.72
N ALA A 57 -5.14 25.00 10.46
CA ALA A 57 -3.90 24.57 9.84
C ALA A 57 -2.66 25.08 10.58
N GLU A 58 -2.64 26.37 10.92
CA GLU A 58 -1.54 27.01 11.62
C GLU A 58 -1.36 26.46 13.04
N ASP A 59 -2.45 26.15 13.75
CA ASP A 59 -2.41 25.53 15.08
C ASP A 59 -1.77 24.12 15.03
N ILE A 60 -2.24 23.26 14.12
CA ILE A 60 -1.66 21.91 13.92
C ILE A 60 -0.19 22.01 13.52
N LEU A 61 0.14 22.88 12.55
CA LEU A 61 1.51 23.05 12.09
C LEU A 61 2.43 23.60 13.18
N SER A 62 1.94 24.46 14.07
CA SER A 62 2.73 24.96 15.20
C SER A 62 3.13 23.83 16.15
N THR A 63 2.20 22.93 16.45
CA THR A 63 2.42 21.74 17.28
C THR A 63 3.42 20.78 16.63
N TRP A 64 3.32 20.59 15.30
CA TRP A 64 4.19 19.65 14.59
C TRP A 64 5.58 20.18 14.28
N LYS A 65 5.81 21.49 14.34
CA LYS A 65 7.03 22.11 13.80
C LYS A 65 8.30 21.52 14.39
N GLU A 66 8.40 21.43 15.72
CA GLU A 66 9.59 20.89 16.39
C GLU A 66 9.73 19.39 16.12
N THR A 67 8.69 18.61 16.43
CA THR A 67 8.67 17.15 16.23
C THR A 67 8.98 16.74 14.79
N PHE A 68 8.53 17.51 13.79
CA PHE A 68 8.81 17.22 12.38
C PHE A 68 10.31 17.21 12.08
N PHE A 69 11.06 18.19 12.59
CA PHE A 69 12.50 18.27 12.38
C PHE A 69 13.26 17.28 13.26
N GLU A 70 12.84 17.08 14.52
CA GLU A 70 13.43 16.06 15.40
C GLU A 70 13.35 14.65 14.80
N LEU A 71 12.18 14.27 14.27
CA LEU A 71 11.99 12.99 13.59
C LEU A 71 12.88 12.89 12.35
N GLN A 72 13.12 14.00 11.64
CA GLN A 72 13.97 14.01 10.45
C GLN A 72 15.43 13.76 10.81
N GLU A 73 15.93 14.37 11.87
CA GLU A 73 17.29 14.15 12.38
C GLU A 73 17.45 12.73 12.91
N LEU A 74 16.46 12.24 13.67
CA LEU A 74 16.45 10.89 14.23
C LEU A 74 16.52 9.82 13.13
N ASP A 75 15.70 9.94 12.09
CA ASP A 75 15.70 8.99 10.97
C ASP A 75 16.97 9.08 10.12
N LEU A 76 17.50 10.29 9.90
CA LEU A 76 18.81 10.49 9.25
C LEU A 76 19.91 9.74 10.01
N ARG A 77 19.93 9.82 11.35
CA ARG A 77 20.89 9.10 12.17
C ARG A 77 20.74 7.58 12.05
N PHE A 78 19.51 7.05 12.02
CA PHE A 78 19.26 5.62 11.88
C PHE A 78 19.51 5.08 10.46
N SER A 79 19.44 5.93 9.45
CA SER A 79 19.72 5.59 8.05
C SER A 79 21.20 5.71 7.66
N ARG A 80 22.08 6.11 8.58
CA ARG A 80 23.52 6.27 8.29
C ARG A 80 24.16 4.90 8.03
N LEU A 81 24.85 4.82 6.90
CA LEU A 81 25.58 3.63 6.46
C LEU A 81 27.06 3.75 6.79
N ASP A 82 27.64 2.67 7.33
CA ASP A 82 29.09 2.49 7.46
C ASP A 82 29.50 1.25 6.67
N LEU A 83 29.83 1.46 5.40
CA LEU A 83 30.21 0.39 4.46
C LEU A 83 31.71 0.03 4.55
N GLY A 84 32.50 0.77 5.35
CA GLY A 84 33.93 0.56 5.55
C GLY A 84 34.28 -0.43 6.66
N GLU A 85 33.28 -0.96 7.37
CA GLU A 85 33.49 -1.84 8.51
C GLU A 85 34.01 -3.23 8.14
N LYS A 86 34.86 -3.79 9.01
CA LYS A 86 35.32 -5.18 8.91
C LYS A 86 34.13 -6.16 9.05
N GLY A 87 34.05 -7.12 8.14
CA GLY A 87 33.05 -8.20 8.17
C GLY A 87 31.95 -8.10 7.11
N ILE A 88 32.04 -7.13 6.20
CA ILE A 88 31.19 -7.02 5.02
C ILE A 88 31.92 -7.65 3.82
N SER A 89 31.27 -8.56 3.09
CA SER A 89 31.89 -9.14 1.89
C SER A 89 31.97 -8.12 0.74
N LYS A 90 33.04 -8.16 -0.05
CA LYS A 90 33.22 -7.24 -1.21
C LYS A 90 32.08 -7.35 -2.22
N ARG A 91 31.55 -8.56 -2.42
CA ARG A 91 30.41 -8.82 -3.30
C ARG A 91 29.15 -8.11 -2.78
N PHE A 92 28.81 -8.31 -1.51
CA PHE A 92 27.65 -7.67 -0.90
C PHE A 92 27.78 -6.14 -0.93
N GLY A 93 28.92 -5.59 -0.51
CA GLY A 93 29.17 -4.14 -0.52
C GLY A 93 28.95 -3.53 -1.90
N GLY A 94 29.50 -4.15 -2.95
CA GLY A 94 29.30 -3.68 -4.33
C GLY A 94 27.85 -3.72 -4.82
N ILE A 95 27.04 -4.67 -4.33
CA ILE A 95 25.60 -4.74 -4.64
C ILE A 95 24.85 -3.61 -3.92
N ILE A 96 25.17 -3.34 -2.65
CA ILE A 96 24.57 -2.24 -1.89
C ILE A 96 24.92 -0.88 -2.51
N ASP A 97 26.17 -0.64 -2.88
CA ASP A 97 26.58 0.59 -3.58
C ASP A 97 25.78 0.80 -4.86
N LYS A 98 25.63 -0.26 -5.65
CA LYS A 98 24.83 -0.26 -6.88
C LYS A 98 23.37 0.11 -6.61
N ALA A 99 22.75 -0.45 -5.56
CA ALA A 99 21.39 -0.12 -5.17
C ALA A 99 21.24 1.35 -4.72
N LEU A 100 22.20 1.86 -3.94
CA LEU A 100 22.20 3.24 -3.41
C LEU A 100 22.34 4.30 -4.51
N GLU A 101 23.07 3.97 -5.58
CA GLU A 101 23.20 4.77 -6.79
C GLU A 101 21.97 4.69 -7.70
N GLY A 102 20.96 3.88 -7.35
CA GLY A 102 19.75 3.68 -8.15
C GLY A 102 19.98 2.85 -9.41
N ARG A 103 21.10 2.12 -9.49
CA ARG A 103 21.39 1.21 -10.60
C ARG A 103 20.59 -0.08 -10.43
N ARG A 104 20.04 -0.59 -11.53
CA ARG A 104 19.22 -1.81 -11.54
C ARG A 104 20.04 -3.02 -11.06
N LEU A 105 19.54 -3.70 -10.04
CA LEU A 105 20.09 -4.97 -9.57
C LEU A 105 19.71 -6.13 -10.51
N SER A 106 20.66 -7.03 -10.75
CA SER A 106 20.46 -8.25 -11.51
C SER A 106 19.71 -9.29 -10.66
N ARG A 107 19.13 -10.30 -11.33
CA ARG A 107 18.49 -11.43 -10.65
C ARG A 107 19.44 -12.13 -9.68
N GLU A 108 20.69 -12.36 -10.09
CA GLU A 108 21.69 -13.04 -9.27
C GLU A 108 22.04 -12.21 -8.01
N GLU A 109 22.11 -10.89 -8.16
CA GLU A 109 22.36 -9.99 -7.03
C GLU A 109 21.19 -10.01 -6.03
N LEU A 110 19.95 -9.97 -6.51
CA LEU A 110 18.76 -10.07 -5.64
C LEU A 110 18.68 -11.42 -4.92
N LEU A 111 18.95 -12.53 -5.61
CA LEU A 111 19.01 -13.87 -5.00
C LEU A 111 20.11 -13.95 -3.94
N HIS A 112 21.28 -13.35 -4.22
CA HIS A 112 22.35 -13.26 -3.24
C HIS A 112 21.90 -12.50 -1.99
N LEU A 113 21.23 -11.35 -2.14
CA LEU A 113 20.69 -10.58 -1.01
C LEU A 113 19.57 -11.31 -0.26
N LEU A 114 18.78 -12.17 -0.90
CA LEU A 114 17.81 -13.02 -0.18
C LEU A 114 18.51 -14.11 0.65
N SER A 115 19.67 -14.57 0.22
CA SER A 115 20.42 -15.64 0.87
C SER A 115 21.28 -15.21 2.06
N ILE A 116 21.46 -13.90 2.29
CA ILE A 116 22.32 -13.43 3.38
C ILE A 116 21.70 -13.75 4.75
N ASN A 117 22.57 -14.10 5.69
CA ASN A 117 22.22 -14.36 7.08
C ASN A 117 23.22 -13.75 8.07
N ALA A 118 24.33 -13.17 7.58
CA ALA A 118 25.32 -12.55 8.44
C ALA A 118 24.73 -11.31 9.12
N PRO A 119 24.73 -11.20 10.46
CA PRO A 119 24.06 -10.12 11.18
C PRO A 119 24.48 -8.72 10.72
N LYS A 120 25.76 -8.53 10.38
CA LYS A 120 26.27 -7.25 9.87
C LYS A 120 25.74 -6.91 8.48
N GLU A 121 25.72 -7.86 7.56
CA GLU A 121 25.19 -7.63 6.20
C GLU A 121 23.68 -7.39 6.25
N LEU A 122 22.95 -8.06 7.14
CA LEU A 122 21.52 -7.82 7.37
C LEU A 122 21.27 -6.38 7.87
N ASP A 123 22.03 -5.92 8.87
CA ASP A 123 21.95 -4.56 9.38
C ASP A 123 22.20 -3.52 8.27
N VAL A 124 23.25 -3.73 7.47
CA VAL A 124 23.56 -2.85 6.32
C VAL A 124 22.45 -2.88 5.27
N LEU A 125 21.90 -4.05 4.93
CA LEU A 125 20.80 -4.20 3.99
C LEU A 125 19.58 -3.38 4.42
N PHE A 126 19.18 -3.49 5.69
CA PHE A 126 18.01 -2.79 6.23
C PHE A 126 18.26 -1.29 6.33
N LYS A 127 19.44 -0.86 6.76
CA LYS A 127 19.82 0.56 6.78
C LYS A 127 19.85 1.15 5.37
N ALA A 128 20.33 0.41 4.37
CA ALA A 128 20.37 0.87 2.98
C ALA A 128 18.97 1.06 2.42
N ALA A 129 18.05 0.13 2.70
CA ALA A 129 16.63 0.29 2.34
C ALA A 129 15.98 1.47 3.04
N ASN A 130 16.26 1.69 4.34
CA ASN A 130 15.74 2.86 5.06
C ASN A 130 16.34 4.17 4.52
N PHE A 131 17.62 4.19 4.16
CA PHE A 131 18.28 5.34 3.54
C PHE A 131 17.62 5.71 2.21
N LEU A 132 17.34 4.74 1.33
CA LEU A 132 16.63 4.99 0.08
C LEU A 132 15.21 5.50 0.33
N ARG A 133 14.49 4.89 1.28
CA ARG A 133 13.17 5.34 1.71
C ARG A 133 13.23 6.81 2.19
N GLN A 134 14.24 7.19 2.99
CA GLN A 134 14.46 8.57 3.45
C GLN A 134 14.79 9.51 2.30
N LYS A 135 15.72 9.12 1.42
CA LYS A 135 16.17 9.93 0.29
C LYS A 135 14.99 10.36 -0.58
N TYR A 136 14.09 9.43 -0.91
CA TYR A 136 12.97 9.68 -1.83
C TYR A 136 11.67 10.13 -1.13
N HIS A 137 11.44 9.74 0.12
CA HIS A 137 10.17 9.97 0.79
C HIS A 137 10.26 10.86 2.03
N LYS A 138 11.46 11.16 2.55
CA LYS A 138 11.65 11.92 3.78
C LYS A 138 10.87 11.27 4.91
N ASN A 139 10.16 11.97 5.78
CA ASN A 139 9.37 11.31 6.84
C ASN A 139 7.89 11.14 6.48
N ALA A 140 7.57 11.18 5.18
CA ALA A 140 6.22 10.96 4.69
C ALA A 140 5.72 9.56 5.08
N CYS A 141 4.56 9.52 5.73
CA CYS A 141 3.85 8.31 6.12
C CYS A 141 2.37 8.49 5.82
N CYS A 142 1.81 7.62 4.97
CA CYS A 142 0.38 7.62 4.66
C CYS A 142 -0.34 6.68 5.63
N VAL A 143 -1.29 7.20 6.39
CA VAL A 143 -2.16 6.41 7.28
C VAL A 143 -3.49 6.13 6.58
N HIS A 144 -3.89 4.87 6.50
CA HIS A 144 -5.13 4.43 5.86
C HIS A 144 -6.01 3.72 6.91
N GLY A 145 -7.26 4.15 7.06
CA GLY A 145 -8.26 3.42 7.86
C GLY A 145 -8.87 2.32 7.02
N ILE A 146 -8.93 1.08 7.52
CA ILE A 146 -9.57 -0.03 6.80
C ILE A 146 -10.89 -0.39 7.45
N ILE A 147 -11.94 -0.50 6.64
CA ILE A 147 -13.27 -0.93 7.07
C ILE A 147 -13.58 -2.22 6.32
N GLU A 148 -13.58 -3.33 7.06
CA GLU A 148 -13.96 -4.64 6.56
C GLU A 148 -15.50 -4.72 6.54
N ILE A 149 -16.11 -4.40 5.40
CA ILE A 149 -17.58 -4.23 5.28
C ILE A 149 -18.34 -5.57 5.22
N SER A 150 -17.64 -6.68 5.00
CA SER A 150 -18.21 -8.04 4.94
C SER A 150 -17.12 -9.09 4.93
N ASN A 151 -17.34 -10.20 5.64
CA ASN A 151 -16.48 -11.38 5.56
C ASN A 151 -17.07 -12.51 4.69
N TYR A 152 -18.14 -12.26 3.93
CA TYR A 152 -18.63 -13.19 2.92
C TYR A 152 -17.68 -13.21 1.72
N CYS A 153 -17.30 -14.40 1.26
CA CYS A 153 -16.45 -14.58 0.09
C CYS A 153 -16.92 -15.82 -0.69
N ARG A 154 -17.04 -15.71 -2.00
CA ARG A 154 -17.34 -16.85 -2.89
C ARG A 154 -16.12 -17.72 -3.21
N ARG A 155 -14.91 -17.22 -2.95
CA ARG A 155 -13.66 -17.91 -3.26
C ARG A 155 -13.26 -18.89 -2.16
N SER A 156 -12.47 -19.90 -2.50
CA SER A 156 -12.03 -20.95 -1.58
C SER A 156 -10.52 -20.97 -1.37
N CYS A 157 -9.88 -19.79 -1.32
CA CYS A 157 -8.41 -19.67 -1.22
C CYS A 157 -7.87 -20.44 -0.01
N HIS A 158 -6.85 -21.28 -0.22
CA HIS A 158 -6.38 -22.25 0.77
C HIS A 158 -5.69 -21.65 1.99
N TYR A 159 -5.25 -20.39 1.94
CA TYR A 159 -4.65 -19.68 3.07
C TYR A 159 -5.64 -18.83 3.85
N CYS A 160 -6.80 -18.52 3.29
CA CYS A 160 -7.62 -17.38 3.74
C CYS A 160 -8.70 -17.80 4.76
N GLY A 161 -8.73 -17.13 5.92
CA GLY A 161 -9.71 -17.40 6.98
C GLY A 161 -11.16 -17.13 6.58
N ILE A 162 -11.40 -16.19 5.65
CA ILE A 162 -12.75 -15.89 5.12
C ILE A 162 -13.13 -16.73 3.90
N SER A 163 -12.32 -17.72 3.53
CA SER A 163 -12.62 -18.69 2.47
C SER A 163 -14.03 -19.28 2.61
N SER A 164 -14.75 -19.44 1.51
CA SER A 164 -16.06 -20.12 1.48
C SER A 164 -16.02 -21.54 2.05
N ALA A 165 -14.86 -22.21 2.01
CA ALA A 165 -14.66 -23.53 2.57
C ALA A 165 -14.60 -23.54 4.12
N ASN A 166 -14.40 -22.37 4.75
CA ASN A 166 -14.43 -22.26 6.20
C ASN A 166 -15.88 -22.13 6.70
N MET A 167 -16.50 -23.28 6.97
CA MET A 167 -17.87 -23.39 7.45
C MET A 167 -18.04 -23.01 8.93
N GLY A 168 -16.94 -22.93 9.69
CA GLY A 168 -16.96 -22.55 11.12
C GLY A 168 -16.94 -21.04 11.36
N LEU A 169 -16.77 -20.23 10.32
CA LEU A 169 -16.73 -18.77 10.45
C LEU A 169 -18.14 -18.18 10.54
N LYS A 170 -18.43 -17.45 11.62
CA LYS A 170 -19.64 -16.62 11.71
C LYS A 170 -19.55 -15.49 10.68
N ARG A 171 -20.49 -15.49 9.73
CA ARG A 171 -20.51 -14.51 8.65
C ARG A 171 -21.26 -13.23 9.05
N TYR A 172 -20.78 -12.09 8.58
CA TYR A 172 -21.43 -10.79 8.72
C TYR A 172 -21.35 -10.02 7.40
N ARG A 173 -22.30 -9.11 7.23
CA ARG A 173 -22.37 -8.14 6.15
C ARG A 173 -22.96 -6.87 6.74
N MET A 174 -22.24 -5.75 6.64
CA MET A 174 -22.74 -4.46 7.09
C MET A 174 -23.84 -3.96 6.14
N SER A 175 -24.82 -3.28 6.69
CA SER A 175 -25.78 -2.49 5.91
C SER A 175 -25.09 -1.25 5.33
N ARG A 176 -25.70 -0.66 4.28
CA ARG A 176 -25.25 0.63 3.73
C ARG A 176 -25.04 1.70 4.81
N GLN A 177 -25.99 1.82 5.74
CA GLN A 177 -25.93 2.83 6.79
C GLN A 177 -24.75 2.59 7.73
N GLU A 178 -24.54 1.36 8.18
CA GLU A 178 -23.39 1.01 9.03
C GLU A 178 -22.04 1.32 8.34
N ILE A 179 -21.94 1.09 7.02
CA ILE A 179 -20.72 1.39 6.26
C ILE A 179 -20.47 2.90 6.20
N VAL A 180 -21.51 3.68 5.91
CA VAL A 180 -21.42 5.15 5.84
C VAL A 180 -21.09 5.73 7.21
N ASP A 181 -21.74 5.26 8.28
CA ASP A 181 -21.51 5.73 9.64
C ASP A 181 -20.09 5.41 10.11
N ALA A 182 -19.61 4.18 9.87
CA ALA A 182 -18.23 3.81 10.19
C ALA A 182 -17.20 4.66 9.42
N ALA A 183 -17.47 4.96 8.14
CA ALA A 183 -16.61 5.84 7.35
C ALA A 183 -16.63 7.29 7.86
N CYS A 184 -17.80 7.81 8.23
CA CYS A 184 -17.92 9.15 8.79
C CYS A 184 -17.21 9.25 10.16
N GLU A 185 -17.36 8.26 11.03
CA GLU A 185 -16.66 8.20 12.30
C GLU A 185 -15.13 8.15 12.10
N ALA A 186 -14.65 7.32 11.18
CA ALA A 186 -13.22 7.23 10.88
C ALA A 186 -12.65 8.58 10.40
N VAL A 187 -13.39 9.34 9.61
CA VAL A 187 -12.89 10.61 9.04
C VAL A 187 -13.10 11.79 10.00
N ASN A 188 -14.29 11.92 10.58
CA ASN A 188 -14.68 13.09 11.35
C ASN A 188 -14.35 12.92 12.84
N GLY A 189 -14.39 11.70 13.37
CA GLY A 189 -14.04 11.38 14.75
C GLY A 189 -12.57 10.98 14.94
N LEU A 190 -12.02 10.21 14.00
CA LEU A 190 -10.63 9.69 14.09
C LEU A 190 -9.64 10.35 13.11
N HIS A 191 -10.09 11.32 12.32
CA HIS A 191 -9.26 12.13 11.41
C HIS A 191 -8.53 11.37 10.29
N PHE A 192 -8.96 10.16 9.93
CA PHE A 192 -8.41 9.47 8.75
C PHE A 192 -8.73 10.26 7.47
N LYS A 193 -7.73 10.40 6.59
CA LYS A 193 -7.87 11.06 5.26
C LYS A 193 -7.83 10.10 4.08
N ALA A 194 -7.55 8.82 4.34
CA ALA A 194 -7.73 7.73 3.39
C ALA A 194 -8.44 6.57 4.06
N LEU A 195 -9.40 5.99 3.35
CA LEU A 195 -10.14 4.81 3.76
C LEU A 195 -9.97 3.68 2.73
N VAL A 196 -9.93 2.44 3.20
CA VAL A 196 -10.00 1.23 2.39
C VAL A 196 -11.29 0.51 2.75
N LEU A 197 -12.19 0.37 1.78
CA LEU A 197 -13.38 -0.49 1.91
C LEU A 197 -13.00 -1.89 1.43
N GLN A 198 -13.05 -2.87 2.33
CA GLN A 198 -12.61 -4.23 2.05
C GLN A 198 -13.69 -5.27 2.32
N SER A 199 -13.79 -6.27 1.47
CA SER A 199 -14.62 -7.45 1.72
C SER A 199 -14.03 -8.68 1.05
N GLY A 200 -14.62 -9.85 1.35
CA GLY A 200 -14.49 -10.99 0.44
C GLY A 200 -15.12 -10.73 -0.92
N GLU A 201 -14.77 -11.55 -1.91
CA GLU A 201 -15.27 -11.40 -3.27
C GLU A 201 -16.70 -11.92 -3.39
N GLY A 202 -17.57 -11.18 -4.08
CA GLY A 202 -18.99 -11.55 -4.20
C GLY A 202 -19.71 -11.48 -2.85
N ALA A 203 -19.33 -10.52 -2.01
CA ALA A 203 -19.88 -10.31 -0.67
C ALA A 203 -21.39 -9.99 -0.64
N GLY A 204 -22.05 -9.89 -1.79
CA GLY A 204 -23.48 -9.63 -1.95
C GLY A 204 -23.85 -8.16 -2.12
N TYR A 205 -22.86 -7.30 -2.42
CA TYR A 205 -23.08 -5.93 -2.87
C TYR A 205 -22.96 -5.87 -4.39
N SER A 206 -23.86 -5.14 -5.03
CA SER A 206 -23.71 -4.80 -6.46
C SER A 206 -22.76 -3.62 -6.63
N ALA A 207 -22.17 -3.46 -7.82
CA ALA A 207 -21.37 -2.26 -8.14
C ALA A 207 -22.20 -0.97 -8.02
N ALA A 208 -23.49 -1.02 -8.38
CA ALA A 208 -24.42 0.10 -8.22
C ALA A 208 -24.59 0.48 -6.74
N GLU A 209 -24.85 -0.49 -5.86
CA GLU A 209 -24.99 -0.27 -4.41
C GLU A 209 -23.71 0.29 -3.80
N LEU A 210 -22.55 -0.30 -4.13
CA LEU A 210 -21.24 0.21 -3.70
C LEU A 210 -20.99 1.63 -4.22
N SER A 211 -21.41 1.95 -5.45
CA SER A 211 -21.29 3.31 -6.00
C SER A 211 -22.09 4.33 -5.19
N GLU A 212 -23.28 3.97 -4.73
CA GLU A 212 -24.12 4.85 -3.90
C GLU A 212 -23.51 5.05 -2.51
N ILE A 213 -22.99 3.98 -1.90
CA ILE A 213 -22.25 4.05 -0.63
C ILE A 213 -21.05 5.01 -0.77
N ILE A 214 -20.23 4.84 -1.82
CA ILE A 214 -19.03 5.66 -2.03
C ILE A 214 -19.40 7.13 -2.24
N ARG A 215 -20.43 7.44 -3.04
CA ARG A 215 -20.92 8.82 -3.22
C ARG A 215 -21.41 9.41 -1.92
N GLU A 216 -22.14 8.64 -1.12
CA GLU A 216 -22.66 9.10 0.16
C GLU A 216 -21.54 9.38 1.17
N ILE A 217 -20.52 8.51 1.25
CA ILE A 217 -19.33 8.76 2.05
C ILE A 217 -18.65 10.05 1.58
N LYS A 218 -18.41 10.20 0.27
CA LYS A 218 -17.75 11.40 -0.30
C LYS A 218 -18.51 12.69 -0.02
N ALA A 219 -19.84 12.64 0.07
CA ALA A 219 -20.67 13.80 0.38
C ALA A 219 -20.62 14.19 1.88
N LYS A 220 -20.35 13.23 2.77
CA LYS A 220 -20.39 13.42 4.24
C LYS A 220 -19.01 13.48 4.89
N ALA A 221 -17.98 12.98 4.22
CA ALA A 221 -16.65 12.79 4.77
C ALA A 221 -15.58 12.99 3.69
N ALA A 222 -14.63 13.88 3.97
CA ALA A 222 -13.52 14.16 3.08
C ALA A 222 -12.42 13.08 3.21
N ALA A 223 -12.47 12.06 2.35
CA ALA A 223 -11.46 11.01 2.31
C ALA A 223 -11.12 10.54 0.89
N LEU A 224 -9.88 10.09 0.73
CA LEU A 224 -9.46 9.26 -0.40
C LEU A 224 -9.96 7.83 -0.20
N ILE A 225 -10.73 7.30 -1.15
CA ILE A 225 -11.34 5.97 -1.02
C ILE A 225 -10.61 4.96 -1.91
N PHE A 226 -10.16 3.89 -1.26
CA PHE A 226 -9.64 2.68 -1.90
C PHE A 226 -10.68 1.56 -1.81
N ILE A 227 -10.74 0.73 -2.85
CA ILE A 227 -11.57 -0.48 -2.89
C ILE A 227 -10.72 -1.74 -2.84
N SER A 228 -11.20 -2.76 -2.13
CA SER A 228 -10.53 -4.05 -1.96
C SER A 228 -11.57 -5.19 -1.96
N PHE A 229 -12.24 -5.39 -3.10
CA PHE A 229 -13.35 -6.34 -3.23
C PHE A 229 -13.02 -7.61 -4.05
N GLY A 230 -11.74 -7.83 -4.38
CA GLY A 230 -11.27 -8.98 -5.16
C GLY A 230 -11.25 -8.71 -6.67
N GLU A 231 -11.44 -9.76 -7.48
CA GLU A 231 -11.51 -9.64 -8.94
C GLU A 231 -12.87 -9.09 -9.37
N MET A 232 -12.88 -7.97 -10.09
CA MET A 232 -14.09 -7.31 -10.58
C MET A 232 -14.04 -7.14 -12.11
N PRO A 233 -15.17 -7.23 -12.82
CA PRO A 233 -15.27 -6.83 -14.22
C PRO A 233 -14.86 -5.36 -14.41
N ARG A 234 -14.30 -5.04 -15.58
CA ARG A 234 -13.89 -3.66 -15.92
C ARG A 234 -15.03 -2.63 -15.77
N GLY A 235 -16.26 -2.98 -16.18
CA GLY A 235 -17.41 -2.08 -16.05
C GLY A 235 -17.78 -1.77 -14.60
N ASP A 236 -17.58 -2.72 -13.69
CA ASP A 236 -17.80 -2.48 -12.26
C ASP A 236 -16.70 -1.56 -11.69
N LEU A 237 -15.44 -1.75 -12.11
CA LEU A 237 -14.35 -0.84 -11.75
C LEU A 237 -14.62 0.58 -12.25
N GLU A 238 -15.06 0.75 -13.50
CA GLU A 238 -15.42 2.06 -14.06
C GLU A 238 -16.57 2.72 -13.27
N THR A 239 -17.59 1.94 -12.92
CA THR A 239 -18.71 2.40 -12.08
C THR A 239 -18.23 2.94 -10.74
N LEU A 240 -17.33 2.23 -10.05
CA LEU A 240 -16.80 2.65 -8.75
C LEU A 240 -15.82 3.82 -8.87
N PHE A 241 -15.07 3.92 -9.97
CA PHE A 241 -14.18 5.05 -10.22
C PHE A 241 -14.97 6.34 -10.37
N HIS A 242 -16.03 6.32 -11.18
CA HIS A 242 -16.94 7.46 -11.33
C HIS A 242 -17.72 7.80 -10.06
N ALA A 243 -17.88 6.86 -9.13
CA ALA A 243 -18.47 7.13 -7.82
C ALA A 243 -17.54 7.93 -6.88
N GLY A 244 -16.24 7.95 -7.15
CA GLY A 244 -15.25 8.65 -6.32
C GLY A 244 -14.17 7.74 -5.70
N ALA A 245 -14.15 6.44 -6.02
CA ALA A 245 -13.02 5.59 -5.67
C ALA A 245 -11.79 5.98 -6.51
N ARG A 246 -10.61 6.02 -5.89
CA ARG A 246 -9.36 6.44 -6.55
C ARG A 246 -8.22 5.47 -6.38
N GLY A 247 -8.34 4.47 -5.50
CA GLY A 247 -7.35 3.41 -5.44
C GLY A 247 -7.95 2.02 -5.35
N ILE A 248 -7.18 1.03 -5.76
CA ILE A 248 -7.51 -0.39 -5.65
C ILE A 248 -6.41 -1.10 -4.88
N LEU A 249 -6.81 -1.90 -3.89
CA LEU A 249 -5.92 -2.83 -3.21
C LEU A 249 -6.26 -4.24 -3.68
N LEU A 250 -5.37 -4.82 -4.49
CA LEU A 250 -5.50 -6.18 -5.00
C LEU A 250 -4.12 -6.80 -5.15
N ARG A 251 -3.71 -7.60 -4.16
CA ARG A 251 -2.46 -8.36 -4.25
C ARG A 251 -2.57 -9.43 -5.34
N PHE A 252 -1.53 -9.55 -6.18
CA PHE A 252 -1.41 -10.68 -7.12
C PHE A 252 -1.01 -11.97 -6.40
N GLU A 253 -0.64 -11.88 -5.11
CA GLU A 253 -0.32 -12.96 -4.18
C GLU A 253 0.98 -13.72 -4.51
N THR A 254 1.17 -14.12 -5.76
CA THR A 254 2.43 -14.65 -6.30
C THR A 254 2.43 -14.53 -7.82
N SER A 255 3.60 -14.26 -8.39
CA SER A 255 3.88 -14.25 -9.82
C SER A 255 3.98 -15.64 -10.43
N ASN A 256 4.04 -16.69 -9.60
CA ASN A 256 4.10 -18.08 -10.05
C ASN A 256 2.67 -18.62 -10.33
N PRO A 257 2.29 -18.86 -11.60
CA PRO A 257 0.93 -19.30 -11.91
C PRO A 257 0.55 -20.63 -11.26
N SER A 258 1.50 -21.57 -11.19
CA SER A 258 1.27 -22.90 -10.62
C SER A 258 0.97 -22.83 -9.11
N ILE A 259 1.69 -21.99 -8.37
CA ILE A 259 1.41 -21.74 -6.95
C ILE A 259 0.09 -21.00 -6.80
N TYR A 260 -0.14 -19.95 -7.61
CA TYR A 260 -1.38 -19.17 -7.56
C TYR A 260 -2.61 -20.06 -7.73
N GLU A 261 -2.68 -20.85 -8.81
CA GLU A 261 -3.84 -21.69 -9.13
C GLU A 261 -4.06 -22.80 -8.09
N LYS A 262 -2.98 -23.37 -7.55
CA LYS A 262 -3.05 -24.34 -6.45
C LYS A 262 -3.64 -23.74 -5.17
N LEU A 263 -3.33 -22.48 -4.88
CA LEU A 263 -3.83 -21.78 -3.69
C LEU A 263 -5.19 -21.12 -3.89
N HIS A 264 -5.60 -20.89 -5.13
CA HIS A 264 -6.85 -20.25 -5.52
C HIS A 264 -7.65 -21.16 -6.46
N PRO A 265 -8.26 -22.26 -5.96
CA PRO A 265 -9.01 -23.18 -6.80
C PRO A 265 -10.04 -22.45 -7.69
N GLY A 266 -10.03 -22.77 -8.98
CA GLY A 266 -10.93 -22.17 -9.97
C GLY A 266 -10.60 -20.73 -10.38
N CYS A 267 -9.45 -20.18 -9.96
CA CYS A 267 -8.97 -18.85 -10.36
C CYS A 267 -7.70 -18.98 -11.19
N ARG A 268 -7.36 -17.95 -11.98
CA ARG A 268 -6.13 -17.87 -12.77
C ARG A 268 -5.40 -16.58 -12.49
N LEU A 269 -4.06 -16.64 -12.36
CA LEU A 269 -3.23 -15.46 -12.11
C LEU A 269 -3.48 -14.37 -13.16
N GLU A 270 -3.60 -14.74 -14.45
CA GLU A 270 -3.82 -13.79 -15.53
C GLU A 270 -5.14 -13.00 -15.39
N THR A 271 -6.17 -13.58 -14.77
CA THR A 271 -7.42 -12.83 -14.51
C THR A 271 -7.19 -11.73 -13.49
N ARG A 272 -6.39 -12.01 -12.46
CA ARG A 272 -6.01 -11.03 -11.44
C ARG A 272 -5.13 -9.92 -12.02
N LEU A 273 -4.13 -10.29 -12.84
CA LEU A 273 -3.27 -9.32 -13.52
C LEU A 273 -4.06 -8.44 -14.50
N ARG A 274 -5.01 -9.01 -15.25
CA ARG A 274 -5.91 -8.23 -16.11
C ARG A 274 -6.72 -7.23 -15.31
N THR A 275 -7.28 -7.62 -14.15
CA THR A 275 -8.04 -6.70 -13.27
C THR A 275 -7.18 -5.52 -12.82
N LEU A 276 -5.92 -5.77 -12.46
CA LEU A 276 -4.97 -4.72 -12.09
C LEU A 276 -4.66 -3.77 -13.26
N ARG A 277 -4.42 -4.32 -14.46
CA ARG A 277 -4.18 -3.53 -15.67
C ARG A 277 -5.42 -2.71 -16.08
N ASP A 278 -6.61 -3.29 -15.93
CA ASP A 278 -7.87 -2.59 -16.19
C ASP A 278 -8.06 -1.40 -15.24
N ALA A 279 -7.84 -1.61 -13.94
CA ALA A 279 -7.89 -0.54 -12.95
C ALA A 279 -6.85 0.56 -13.23
N ALA A 280 -5.62 0.18 -13.58
CA ALA A 280 -4.56 1.13 -13.93
C ALA A 280 -4.96 1.96 -15.17
N GLY A 281 -5.53 1.32 -16.19
CA GLY A 281 -6.02 2.00 -17.39
C GLY A 281 -7.22 2.93 -17.16
N LEU A 282 -7.92 2.80 -16.03
CA LEU A 282 -8.97 3.72 -15.59
C LEU A 282 -8.43 4.89 -14.74
N GLY A 283 -7.16 4.83 -14.30
CA GLY A 283 -6.53 5.85 -13.48
C GLY A 283 -6.58 5.59 -11.96
N TYR A 284 -6.89 4.36 -11.54
CA TYR A 284 -6.75 3.98 -10.13
C TYR A 284 -5.30 4.01 -9.68
N LEU A 285 -5.07 4.47 -8.44
CA LEU A 285 -3.86 4.18 -7.69
C LEU A 285 -3.80 2.67 -7.41
N ILE A 286 -2.70 2.03 -7.80
CA ILE A 286 -2.53 0.59 -7.70
C ILE A 286 -1.75 0.23 -6.44
N ILE A 287 -2.44 -0.43 -5.50
CA ILE A 287 -1.81 -1.10 -4.36
C ILE A 287 -1.79 -2.61 -4.62
N THR A 288 -0.61 -3.16 -4.87
CA THR A 288 -0.45 -4.59 -5.16
C THR A 288 0.88 -5.13 -4.65
N GLY A 289 1.03 -6.45 -4.68
CA GLY A 289 2.18 -7.18 -4.17
C GLY A 289 1.86 -8.66 -3.96
N GLY A 290 2.76 -9.37 -3.30
CA GLY A 290 2.66 -10.80 -3.05
C GLY A 290 2.59 -11.16 -1.57
N LEU A 291 2.21 -12.40 -1.30
CA LEU A 291 2.42 -13.04 0.00
C LEU A 291 3.84 -13.59 0.07
N ILE A 292 4.43 -13.47 1.25
CA ILE A 292 5.78 -13.96 1.56
C ILE A 292 5.65 -15.30 2.29
N GLY A 293 6.38 -16.32 1.84
CA GLY A 293 6.44 -17.61 2.50
C GLY A 293 5.25 -18.53 2.20
N LEU A 294 4.66 -18.40 1.00
CA LEU A 294 3.62 -19.34 0.56
C LEU A 294 4.21 -20.76 0.44
N PRO A 295 3.45 -21.83 0.78
CA PRO A 295 3.93 -23.19 0.62
C PRO A 295 4.34 -23.50 -0.84
N GLY A 296 5.62 -23.80 -1.05
CA GLY A 296 6.20 -24.08 -2.36
C GLY A 296 6.78 -22.86 -3.09
N GLN A 297 6.71 -21.66 -2.52
CA GLN A 297 7.33 -20.46 -3.08
C GLN A 297 8.85 -20.51 -2.93
N SER A 298 9.58 -20.33 -4.03
CA SER A 298 11.04 -20.28 -4.05
C SER A 298 11.58 -18.86 -3.91
N PRO A 299 12.89 -18.68 -3.61
CA PRO A 299 13.54 -17.37 -3.70
C PRO A 299 13.43 -16.74 -5.10
N GLU A 300 13.44 -17.53 -6.17
CA GLU A 300 13.25 -17.06 -7.54
C GLU A 300 11.84 -16.52 -7.77
N ASP A 301 10.81 -17.18 -7.24
CA ASP A 301 9.44 -16.67 -7.26
C ASP A 301 9.35 -15.32 -6.54
N THR A 302 10.05 -15.18 -5.41
CA THR A 302 10.09 -13.92 -4.65
C THR A 302 10.73 -12.79 -5.48
N VAL A 303 11.84 -13.08 -6.18
CA VAL A 303 12.45 -12.10 -7.10
C VAL A 303 11.51 -11.76 -8.26
N ASN A 304 10.76 -12.74 -8.78
CA ASN A 304 9.74 -12.51 -9.80
C ASN A 304 8.60 -11.62 -9.27
N ASP A 305 8.16 -11.82 -8.03
CA ASP A 305 7.11 -11.00 -7.40
C ASP A 305 7.54 -9.53 -7.30
N LEU A 306 8.80 -9.28 -6.93
CA LEU A 306 9.36 -7.94 -6.87
C LEU A 306 9.40 -7.28 -8.27
N TYR A 307 9.84 -8.02 -9.30
CA TYR A 307 9.85 -7.50 -10.67
C TYR A 307 8.44 -7.27 -11.22
N LEU A 308 7.50 -8.17 -10.93
CA LEU A 308 6.11 -8.05 -11.37
C LEU A 308 5.45 -6.79 -10.77
N THR A 309 5.74 -6.48 -9.50
CA THR A 309 5.21 -5.25 -8.87
C THR A 309 5.67 -3.99 -9.61
N LYS A 310 6.92 -3.98 -10.09
CA LYS A 310 7.46 -2.90 -10.92
C LYS A 310 6.85 -2.89 -12.33
N GLU A 311 6.67 -4.05 -12.95
CA GLU A 311 6.01 -4.17 -14.27
C GLU A 311 4.57 -3.65 -14.25
N LEU A 312 3.85 -3.93 -13.17
CA LEU A 312 2.48 -3.43 -12.95
C LEU A 312 2.42 -1.93 -12.62
N ASN A 313 3.57 -1.26 -12.54
CA ASN A 313 3.69 0.16 -12.19
C ASN A 313 2.89 0.52 -10.92
N ALA A 314 3.02 -0.32 -9.88
CA ALA A 314 2.29 -0.14 -8.64
C ALA A 314 2.67 1.16 -7.91
N ASP A 315 1.69 1.92 -7.46
CA ASP A 315 1.89 3.12 -6.64
C ASP A 315 2.32 2.76 -5.20
N MET A 316 1.85 1.61 -4.70
CA MET A 316 2.21 1.11 -3.37
C MET A 316 2.44 -0.40 -3.39
N PHE A 317 3.61 -0.81 -2.89
CA PHE A 317 4.01 -2.21 -2.83
C PHE A 317 3.47 -2.82 -1.53
N SER A 318 2.70 -3.90 -1.65
CA SER A 318 1.97 -4.55 -0.56
C SER A 318 2.42 -6.00 -0.42
N PHE A 319 3.56 -6.19 0.24
CA PHE A 319 4.07 -7.50 0.60
C PHE A 319 3.72 -7.82 2.05
N GLY A 320 3.07 -8.96 2.28
CA GLY A 320 2.69 -9.40 3.62
C GLY A 320 3.05 -10.86 3.87
N PRO A 321 3.35 -11.26 5.11
CA PRO A 321 3.63 -12.67 5.40
C PRO A 321 2.40 -13.54 5.23
N PHE A 322 2.61 -14.76 4.73
CA PHE A 322 1.67 -15.84 4.91
C PHE A 322 1.58 -16.19 6.41
N ILE A 323 0.36 -16.22 6.93
CA ILE A 323 0.08 -16.65 8.30
C ILE A 323 -0.93 -17.81 8.22
N PRO A 324 -0.60 -19.00 8.74
CA PRO A 324 -1.50 -20.15 8.68
C PRO A 324 -2.74 -19.87 9.54
N HIS A 325 -3.92 -20.08 8.96
CA HIS A 325 -5.20 -19.93 9.66
C HIS A 325 -5.74 -21.32 10.05
N PRO A 326 -6.23 -21.54 11.28
CA PRO A 326 -6.62 -22.88 11.75
C PRO A 326 -7.79 -23.50 10.98
N GLY A 327 -8.69 -22.67 10.45
CA GLY A 327 -9.83 -23.10 9.63
C GLY A 327 -9.55 -23.31 8.14
N THR A 328 -8.29 -23.48 7.72
CA THR A 328 -7.92 -23.60 6.29
C THR A 328 -7.05 -24.82 6.01
N PRO A 329 -6.97 -25.29 4.74
CA PRO A 329 -6.09 -26.40 4.37
C PRO A 329 -4.61 -26.19 4.73
N LEU A 330 -4.18 -24.94 4.89
CA LEU A 330 -2.80 -24.59 5.24
C LEU A 330 -2.57 -24.36 6.74
N ALA A 331 -3.49 -24.78 7.61
CA ALA A 331 -3.39 -24.60 9.06
C ALA A 331 -2.07 -25.11 9.68
N ARG A 332 -1.43 -26.12 9.07
CA ARG A 332 -0.18 -26.72 9.55
C ARG A 332 1.07 -26.25 8.79
N ALA A 333 0.92 -25.34 7.83
CA ALA A 333 2.06 -24.78 7.12
C ALA A 333 2.87 -23.86 8.05
N LYS A 334 4.17 -23.72 7.77
CA LYS A 334 5.07 -22.85 8.55
C LYS A 334 4.98 -21.42 8.00
N PRO A 335 4.82 -20.39 8.85
CA PRO A 335 4.98 -19.00 8.41
C PRO A 335 6.46 -18.71 8.08
N PRO A 336 6.74 -17.69 7.25
CA PRO A 336 8.11 -17.25 6.98
C PRO A 336 8.79 -16.70 8.24
N ALA A 337 10.13 -16.75 8.27
CA ALA A 337 10.90 -16.09 9.32
C ALA A 337 10.79 -14.56 9.20
N LYS A 338 10.89 -13.86 10.33
CA LYS A 338 10.83 -12.38 10.38
C LYS A 338 11.89 -11.75 9.47
N GLU A 339 13.09 -12.31 9.50
CA GLU A 339 14.24 -11.85 8.75
C GLU A 339 13.99 -11.95 7.24
N ASP A 340 13.32 -13.02 6.76
CA ASP A 340 12.97 -13.17 5.35
C ASP A 340 11.95 -12.13 4.90
N ILE A 341 10.96 -11.83 5.75
CA ILE A 341 9.99 -10.77 5.50
C ILE A 341 10.72 -9.43 5.34
N LEU A 342 11.61 -9.10 6.28
CA LEU A 342 12.35 -7.83 6.27
C LEU A 342 13.30 -7.73 5.07
N LYS A 343 13.97 -8.82 4.67
CA LYS A 343 14.79 -8.85 3.45
C LYS A 343 13.95 -8.49 2.22
N ILE A 344 12.78 -9.09 2.05
CA ILE A 344 11.92 -8.82 0.89
C ILE A 344 11.42 -7.37 0.89
N LEU A 345 11.03 -6.85 2.06
CA LEU A 345 10.66 -5.43 2.19
C LEU A 345 11.81 -4.47 1.88
N ALA A 346 13.05 -4.84 2.24
CA ALA A 346 14.24 -4.08 1.90
C ALA A 346 14.51 -4.10 0.38
N LEU A 347 14.44 -5.28 -0.25
CA LEU A 347 14.64 -5.42 -1.70
C LEU A 347 13.55 -4.71 -2.51
N ALA A 348 12.31 -4.70 -2.02
CA ALA A 348 11.22 -3.91 -2.59
C ALA A 348 11.52 -2.40 -2.62
N ARG A 349 12.47 -1.89 -1.82
CA ARG A 349 12.94 -0.50 -1.87
C ARG A 349 14.09 -0.27 -2.84
N PHE A 350 14.77 -1.33 -3.27
CA PHE A 350 15.88 -1.26 -4.23
C PHE A 350 15.41 -1.32 -5.69
N ILE A 351 14.18 -1.78 -5.91
CA ILE A 351 13.56 -2.01 -7.22
C ILE A 351 12.61 -0.87 -7.54
#